data_AF-A0A928QVB5-F1
#
_entry.id   AF-A0A928QVB5-F1
#
_cell.length_a   1.000
_cell.length_b   1.000
_cell.length_c   1.000
_cell.angle_alpha   90.00
_cell.angle_beta   90.00
_cell.angle_gamma   90.00
#
_symmetry.space_group_name_H-M   'P 1'
#
loop_
_entity.id
_entity.type
_entity.pdbx_description
1 polymer ?
#
loop_
_entity_poly.entity_id
_entity_poly.type
_entity_poly.pdbx_seq_one_letter_code
_entity_poly.pdbx_strand_id
1 'polypeptide(L)'
;MRKIKFVTTEAVLIAAVIAAVLRFWEIKTVFEPLTGLAKQYAFVSVLLVLLTVAVIGASVWYGIAVVHKGCVNVDPERPFPTTNKLAQLVCIVTGAIVVVGSAMNFVMDYGETVGFRAVFTVLGVLTGIGICSTASAKVRKNGTWECIGAIFMCFWLVMTYKENNTNPVLIEYCYECLGAAAATLSFYYAAGHYYGRILPKRTIITHMLGVYFCLLTTVSAGNFPQGLIFAALSIYQLIKVCGYIKGSPSKEIN
;
A
#
# COMPACT_ATOMS: atom_id res chain seq x y z
N MET A 1 -5.59 -15.07 22.35
CA MET A 1 -4.69 -14.12 21.66
C MET A 1 -4.67 -14.24 20.12
N ARG A 2 -4.81 -15.44 19.53
CA ARG A 2 -4.94 -15.64 18.07
C ARG A 2 -6.12 -14.85 17.46
N LYS A 3 -7.22 -14.73 18.21
CA LYS A 3 -8.41 -13.93 17.84
C LYS A 3 -8.10 -12.43 17.67
N ILE A 4 -7.35 -11.81 18.59
CA ILE A 4 -7.01 -10.37 18.54
C ILE A 4 -6.09 -10.05 17.34
N LYS A 5 -5.20 -10.99 16.99
CA LYS A 5 -4.28 -10.84 15.85
C LYS A 5 -4.99 -10.77 14.49
N PHE A 6 -6.02 -11.60 14.30
CA PHE A 6 -6.80 -11.67 13.06
C PHE A 6 -7.84 -10.56 12.94
N VAL A 7 -8.54 -10.25 14.04
CA VAL A 7 -9.61 -9.23 14.07
C VAL A 7 -9.11 -7.86 13.62
N THR A 8 -7.86 -7.51 13.92
CA THR A 8 -7.30 -6.19 13.60
C THR A 8 -6.86 -6.05 12.15
N THR A 9 -6.26 -7.09 11.55
CA THR A 9 -5.95 -7.09 10.11
C THR A 9 -7.20 -7.14 9.25
N GLU A 10 -8.20 -7.91 9.67
CA GLU A 10 -9.50 -7.97 9.00
C GLU A 10 -10.25 -6.64 9.15
N ALA A 11 -10.21 -6.01 10.33
CA ALA A 11 -10.82 -4.69 10.54
C ALA A 11 -10.21 -3.60 9.64
N VAL A 12 -8.89 -3.60 9.44
CA VAL A 12 -8.26 -2.65 8.50
C VAL A 12 -8.70 -2.90 7.06
N LEU A 13 -8.82 -4.17 6.64
CA LEU A 13 -9.31 -4.50 5.31
C LEU A 13 -10.77 -4.04 5.12
N ILE A 14 -11.64 -4.32 6.10
CA ILE A 14 -13.03 -3.87 6.07
C ILE A 14 -13.11 -2.34 6.03
N ALA A 15 -12.34 -1.65 6.88
CA ALA A 15 -12.26 -0.20 6.89
C ALA A 15 -11.76 0.36 5.55
N ALA A 16 -10.79 -0.30 4.91
CA ALA A 16 -10.27 0.09 3.60
C ALA A 16 -11.33 -0.04 2.50
N VAL A 17 -12.12 -1.12 2.51
CA VAL A 17 -13.23 -1.31 1.56
C VAL A 17 -14.31 -0.25 1.79
N ILE A 18 -14.69 0.01 3.04
CA ILE A 18 -15.63 1.09 3.39
C ILE A 18 -15.09 2.43 2.90
N ALA A 19 -13.81 2.72 3.12
CA ALA A 19 -13.18 3.96 2.68
C ALA A 19 -13.19 4.10 1.16
N ALA A 20 -12.93 3.02 0.40
CA ALA A 20 -13.02 3.03 -1.06
C ALA A 20 -14.46 3.30 -1.56
N VAL A 21 -15.47 2.71 -0.92
CA VAL A 21 -16.88 3.00 -1.23
C VAL A 21 -17.24 4.45 -0.89
N LEU A 22 -16.84 4.94 0.27
CA LEU A 22 -17.04 6.33 0.66
C LEU A 22 -16.35 7.29 -0.31
N ARG A 23 -15.15 6.96 -0.77
CA ARG A 23 -14.42 7.75 -1.77
C ARG A 23 -15.11 7.72 -3.13
N PHE A 24 -15.64 6.58 -3.55
CA PHE A 24 -16.47 6.49 -4.75
C PHE A 24 -17.68 7.43 -4.68
N TRP A 25 -18.35 7.45 -3.52
CA TRP A 25 -19.48 8.35 -3.27
C TRP A 25 -19.05 9.81 -3.20
N GLU A 26 -17.90 10.09 -2.60
CA GLU A 26 -17.34 11.43 -2.49
C GLU A 26 -17.10 12.04 -3.87
N ILE A 27 -16.40 11.32 -4.75
CA ILE A 27 -16.08 11.75 -6.12
C ILE A 27 -17.35 12.07 -6.91
N LYS A 28 -18.45 11.35 -6.67
CA LYS A 28 -19.72 11.57 -7.38
C LYS A 28 -20.58 12.71 -6.84
N THR A 29 -20.41 13.12 -5.59
CA THR A 29 -21.39 13.96 -4.89
C THR A 29 -20.84 15.30 -4.38
N VAL A 30 -19.54 15.35 -4.08
CA VAL A 30 -18.91 16.49 -3.41
C VAL A 30 -18.45 17.57 -4.39
N PHE A 31 -18.12 17.19 -5.62
CA PHE A 31 -17.67 18.14 -6.63
C PHE A 31 -18.86 18.78 -7.35
N GLU A 32 -18.84 20.11 -7.46
CA GLU A 32 -19.86 20.85 -8.19
C GLU A 32 -19.68 20.71 -9.70
N PRO A 33 -20.77 20.43 -10.47
CA PRO A 33 -20.66 20.13 -11.89
C PRO A 33 -20.28 21.35 -12.76
N LEU A 34 -20.50 22.57 -12.27
CA LEU A 34 -20.25 23.81 -13.02
C LEU A 34 -18.89 24.43 -12.71
N THR A 35 -18.40 24.29 -11.47
CA THR A 35 -17.19 24.97 -10.99
C THR A 35 -16.03 24.00 -10.75
N GLY A 36 -16.29 22.69 -10.62
CA GLY A 36 -15.28 21.70 -10.24
C GLY A 36 -14.80 21.83 -8.79
N LEU A 37 -15.33 22.77 -8.02
CA LEU A 37 -14.93 23.01 -6.63
C LEU A 37 -15.55 21.96 -5.70
N ALA A 38 -14.80 21.61 -4.65
CA ALA A 38 -15.29 20.76 -3.59
C ALA A 38 -16.23 21.55 -2.66
N LYS A 39 -17.43 21.01 -2.42
CA LYS A 39 -18.36 21.55 -1.41
C LYS A 39 -17.71 21.49 -0.03
N GLN A 40 -17.64 22.65 0.63
CA GLN A 40 -17.07 22.73 1.98
C GLN A 40 -17.92 21.91 2.97
N TYR A 41 -17.24 21.13 3.83
CA TYR A 41 -17.86 20.31 4.88
C TYR A 41 -18.89 19.28 4.40
N ALA A 42 -18.75 18.78 3.17
CA ALA A 42 -19.59 17.68 2.73
C ALA A 42 -19.47 16.49 3.70
N PHE A 43 -20.62 15.97 4.13
CA PHE A 43 -20.71 14.92 5.15
C PHE A 43 -19.84 13.70 4.81
N VAL A 44 -19.79 13.31 3.54
CA VAL A 44 -19.00 12.17 3.05
C VAL A 44 -17.49 12.39 3.25
N SER A 45 -16.98 13.58 2.90
CA SER A 45 -15.58 13.94 3.09
C SER A 45 -15.18 13.96 4.57
N VAL A 46 -16.05 14.51 5.44
CA VAL A 46 -15.81 14.52 6.90
C VAL A 46 -15.76 13.08 7.43
N LEU A 47 -16.70 12.23 7.02
CA LEU A 47 -16.74 10.83 7.43
C LEU A 47 -15.48 10.06 6.98
N LEU A 48 -15.02 10.30 5.75
CA LEU A 48 -13.81 9.67 5.22
C LEU A 48 -12.54 10.12 5.95
N VAL A 49 -12.45 11.41 6.32
CA VAL A 49 -11.36 11.93 7.14
C VAL A 49 -11.38 11.29 8.53
N LEU A 50 -12.54 11.23 9.19
CA LEU A 50 -12.68 10.60 10.51
C LEU A 50 -12.30 9.12 10.48
N LEU A 51 -12.76 8.38 9.46
CA LEU A 51 -12.38 6.98 9.26
C LEU A 51 -10.87 6.83 9.07
N THR A 52 -10.27 7.70 8.26
CA THR A 52 -8.81 7.70 8.02
C THR A 52 -8.03 7.92 9.30
N VAL A 53 -8.42 8.91 10.11
CA VAL A 53 -7.79 9.19 11.42
C VAL A 53 -7.95 8.01 12.36
N ALA A 54 -9.13 7.39 12.41
CA ALA A 54 -9.39 6.22 13.23
C ALA A 54 -8.52 5.02 12.83
N VAL A 55 -8.36 4.75 11.53
CA VAL A 55 -7.51 3.66 11.03
C VAL A 55 -6.03 3.92 11.31
N ILE A 56 -5.57 5.17 11.20
CA ILE A 56 -4.19 5.53 11.58
C ILE A 56 -3.98 5.25 13.07
N GLY A 57 -4.88 5.74 13.93
CA GLY A 57 -4.81 5.51 15.37
C GLY A 57 -4.82 4.03 15.74
N ALA A 58 -5.74 3.25 15.13
CA ALA A 58 -5.85 1.81 15.35
C ALA A 58 -4.59 1.05 14.89
N SER A 59 -4.02 1.42 13.74
CA SER A 59 -2.80 0.81 13.20
C SER A 59 -1.59 1.08 14.11
N VAL A 60 -1.44 2.32 14.59
CA VAL A 60 -0.37 2.69 15.53
C VAL A 60 -0.53 1.96 16.86
N TRP A 61 -1.73 1.97 17.43
CA TRP A 61 -2.03 1.26 18.69
C TRP A 61 -1.74 -0.23 18.56
N TYR A 62 -2.17 -0.86 17.47
CA TYR A 62 -1.91 -2.27 17.21
C TYR A 62 -0.41 -2.56 17.07
N GLY A 63 0.32 -1.77 16.28
CA GLY A 63 1.76 -1.95 16.11
C GLY A 63 2.55 -1.86 17.43
N ILE A 64 2.13 -0.97 18.35
CA ILE A 64 2.69 -0.89 19.70
C ILE A 64 2.31 -2.13 20.51
N ALA A 65 1.03 -2.50 20.53
CA ALA A 65 0.52 -3.60 21.34
C ALA A 65 1.13 -4.96 20.96
N VAL A 66 1.32 -5.23 19.67
CA VAL A 66 1.91 -6.49 19.18
C VAL A 66 3.39 -6.61 19.58
N VAL A 67 4.13 -5.52 19.53
CA VAL A 67 5.56 -5.51 19.93
C VAL A 67 5.72 -5.59 21.45
N HIS A 68 4.98 -4.80 22.21
CA HIS A 68 5.03 -4.86 23.68
C HIS A 68 4.65 -6.24 24.24
N LYS A 69 3.73 -6.95 23.58
CA LYS A 69 3.32 -8.32 23.97
C LYS A 69 4.27 -9.41 23.46
N GLY A 70 5.42 -9.06 22.87
CA GLY A 70 6.38 -10.05 22.34
C GLY A 70 5.79 -10.98 21.27
N CYS A 71 4.75 -10.52 20.57
CA CYS A 71 4.00 -11.29 19.58
C CYS A 71 4.61 -11.23 18.18
N VAL A 72 5.85 -10.73 18.06
CA VAL A 72 6.65 -10.76 16.84
C VAL A 72 7.96 -11.43 17.19
N ASN A 73 8.25 -12.56 16.56
CA ASN A 73 9.59 -13.12 16.55
C ASN A 73 10.16 -12.88 15.16
N VAL A 74 11.30 -12.23 15.11
CA VAL A 74 11.94 -11.84 13.86
C VAL A 74 13.25 -12.58 13.78
N ASP A 75 13.27 -13.65 13.00
CA ASP A 75 14.52 -14.33 12.69
C ASP A 75 15.30 -13.50 11.66
N PRO A 76 16.51 -13.04 11.97
CA PRO A 76 17.28 -12.14 11.10
C PRO A 76 17.70 -12.80 9.79
N GLU A 77 17.75 -14.13 9.75
CA GLU A 77 18.15 -14.93 8.59
C GLU A 77 16.98 -15.28 7.65
N ARG A 78 15.73 -15.16 8.13
CA ARG A 78 14.57 -15.52 7.32
C ARG A 78 14.23 -14.40 6.31
N PRO A 79 13.91 -14.75 5.05
CA PRO A 79 13.40 -13.78 4.09
C PRO A 79 12.08 -13.19 4.59
N PHE A 80 11.72 -12.02 4.05
CA PHE A 80 10.51 -11.33 4.45
C PHE A 80 9.27 -12.23 4.25
N PRO A 81 8.50 -12.52 5.31
CA PRO A 81 7.74 -13.77 5.41
C PRO A 81 6.60 -13.86 4.39
N THR A 82 6.54 -15.02 3.71
CA THR A 82 5.36 -15.50 2.96
C THR A 82 4.94 -16.83 3.57
N THR A 83 3.73 -16.91 4.15
CA THR A 83 3.35 -18.05 5.00
C THR A 83 3.24 -19.37 4.24
N ASN A 84 2.58 -19.36 3.07
CA ASN A 84 2.12 -20.56 2.36
C ASN A 84 2.37 -20.45 0.84
N LYS A 85 2.38 -21.58 0.11
CA LYS A 85 2.45 -21.60 -1.37
C LYS A 85 1.36 -20.75 -2.04
N LEU A 86 0.15 -20.73 -1.46
CA LEU A 86 -0.94 -19.87 -1.94
C LEU A 86 -0.57 -18.38 -1.80
N ALA A 87 0.02 -17.97 -0.68
CA ALA A 87 0.46 -16.59 -0.50
C ALA A 87 1.58 -16.22 -1.48
N GLN A 88 2.48 -17.16 -1.78
CA GLN A 88 3.51 -16.97 -2.81
C GLN A 88 2.88 -16.81 -4.20
N LEU A 89 1.94 -17.67 -4.57
CA LEU A 89 1.22 -17.58 -5.84
C LEU A 89 0.50 -16.24 -5.97
N VAL A 90 -0.22 -15.81 -4.93
CA VAL A 90 -0.91 -14.52 -4.94
C VAL A 90 0.08 -13.37 -5.09
N CYS A 91 1.22 -13.38 -4.38
CA CYS A 91 2.27 -12.38 -4.59
C CYS A 91 2.81 -12.36 -6.03
N ILE A 92 3.00 -13.53 -6.66
CA ILE A 92 3.44 -13.62 -8.07
C ILE A 92 2.38 -13.02 -9.01
N VAL A 93 1.10 -13.38 -8.80
CA VAL A 93 -0.01 -12.82 -9.58
C VAL A 93 -0.08 -11.30 -9.39
N THR A 94 0.05 -10.82 -8.16
CA THR A 94 0.11 -9.39 -7.84
C THR A 94 1.27 -8.69 -8.55
N GLY A 95 2.48 -9.27 -8.54
CA GLY A 95 3.62 -8.71 -9.26
C GLY A 95 3.38 -8.66 -10.77
N ALA A 96 2.77 -9.70 -11.35
CA ALA A 96 2.37 -9.71 -12.76
C ALA A 96 1.33 -8.63 -13.08
N ILE A 97 0.35 -8.40 -12.19
CA ILE A 97 -0.63 -7.33 -12.34
C ILE A 97 0.04 -5.95 -12.31
N VAL A 98 1.06 -5.75 -11.46
CA VAL A 98 1.84 -4.50 -11.47
C VAL A 98 2.57 -4.31 -12.79
N VAL A 99 3.24 -5.36 -13.31
CA VAL A 99 3.91 -5.30 -14.64
C VAL A 99 2.92 -4.93 -15.74
N VAL A 100 1.76 -5.61 -15.79
CA VAL A 100 0.71 -5.35 -16.78
C VAL A 100 0.14 -3.95 -16.62
N GLY A 101 -0.17 -3.52 -15.39
CA GLY A 101 -0.68 -2.18 -15.10
C GLY A 101 0.30 -1.08 -15.51
N SER A 102 1.61 -1.27 -15.26
CA SER A 102 2.64 -0.32 -15.67
C SER A 102 2.82 -0.26 -17.20
N ALA A 103 2.68 -1.38 -17.90
CA ALA A 103 2.70 -1.42 -19.36
C ALA A 103 1.43 -0.81 -19.98
N MET A 104 0.26 -1.10 -19.40
CA MET A 104 -1.01 -0.49 -19.81
C MET A 104 -0.99 1.02 -19.62
N ASN A 105 -0.43 1.51 -18.51
CA ASN A 105 -0.27 2.95 -18.28
C ASN A 105 0.55 3.62 -19.39
N PHE A 106 1.58 2.94 -19.91
CA PHE A 106 2.38 3.47 -21.03
C PHE A 106 1.55 3.68 -22.31
N VAL A 107 0.60 2.80 -22.56
CA VAL A 107 -0.22 2.80 -23.79
C VAL A 107 -1.41 3.75 -23.67
N MET A 108 -2.02 3.82 -22.48
CA MET A 108 -3.29 4.52 -22.26
C MET A 108 -3.12 5.99 -21.87
N ASP A 109 -1.99 6.36 -21.29
CA ASP A 109 -1.76 7.72 -20.82
C ASP A 109 -1.06 8.56 -21.90
N TYR A 110 -1.80 9.43 -22.58
CA TYR A 110 -1.29 10.30 -23.66
C TYR A 110 -0.91 11.72 -23.19
N GLY A 111 -1.19 12.07 -21.93
CA GLY A 111 -1.03 13.44 -21.43
C GLY A 111 0.41 13.80 -21.04
N GLU A 112 1.20 12.79 -20.70
CA GLU A 112 2.54 12.97 -20.15
C GLU A 112 3.66 12.88 -21.20
N THR A 113 4.78 13.54 -20.91
CA THR A 113 5.96 13.44 -21.77
C THR A 113 6.43 11.98 -21.83
N VAL A 114 6.81 11.53 -23.03
CA VAL A 114 7.22 10.14 -23.27
C VAL A 114 8.33 9.68 -22.31
N GLY A 115 9.24 10.59 -21.93
CA GLY A 115 10.31 10.32 -20.96
C GLY A 115 9.80 9.94 -19.57
N PHE A 116 8.91 10.76 -18.97
CA PHE A 116 8.36 10.46 -17.64
C PHE A 116 7.53 9.19 -17.63
N ARG A 117 6.74 8.96 -18.69
CA ARG A 117 5.95 7.74 -18.85
C ARG A 117 6.83 6.49 -18.98
N ALA A 118 7.91 6.58 -19.75
CA ALA A 118 8.88 5.49 -19.86
C ALA A 118 9.55 5.16 -18.51
N VAL A 119 9.94 6.18 -17.74
CA VAL A 119 10.52 5.98 -16.40
C VAL A 119 9.52 5.33 -15.46
N PHE A 120 8.26 5.79 -15.44
CA PHE A 120 7.19 5.17 -14.65
C PHE A 120 7.03 3.68 -14.99
N THR A 121 6.97 3.35 -16.27
CA THR A 121 6.80 1.97 -16.74
C THR A 121 8.00 1.10 -16.39
N VAL A 122 9.23 1.59 -16.59
CA VAL A 122 10.45 0.83 -16.24
C VAL A 122 10.49 0.55 -14.74
N LEU A 123 10.28 1.57 -13.90
CA LEU A 123 10.27 1.41 -12.45
C LEU A 123 9.14 0.48 -11.98
N GLY A 124 7.95 0.60 -12.57
CA GLY A 124 6.81 -0.26 -12.25
C GLY A 124 7.03 -1.72 -12.66
N VAL A 125 7.58 -1.98 -13.85
CA VAL A 125 7.95 -3.32 -14.32
C VAL A 125 9.00 -3.95 -13.41
N LEU A 126 10.07 -3.20 -13.07
CA LEU A 126 11.11 -3.69 -12.15
C LEU A 126 10.55 -3.96 -10.75
N THR A 127 9.60 -3.15 -10.28
CA THR A 127 8.89 -3.37 -9.01
C THR A 127 8.06 -4.64 -9.05
N GLY A 128 7.30 -4.88 -10.12
CA GLY A 128 6.52 -6.10 -10.30
C GLY A 128 7.39 -7.36 -10.37
N ILE A 129 8.52 -7.32 -11.09
CA ILE A 129 9.52 -8.39 -11.10
C ILE A 129 10.10 -8.59 -9.68
N GLY A 130 10.38 -7.49 -8.99
CA GLY A 130 10.84 -7.49 -7.60
C GLY A 130 9.90 -8.24 -6.67
N ILE A 131 8.60 -7.92 -6.72
CA ILE A 131 7.55 -8.60 -5.94
C ILE A 131 7.51 -10.12 -6.23
N CYS A 132 7.57 -10.51 -7.51
CA CYS A 132 7.62 -11.92 -7.90
C CYS A 132 8.88 -12.63 -7.33
N SER A 133 10.03 -11.94 -7.36
CA SER A 133 11.30 -12.48 -6.89
C SER A 133 11.33 -12.68 -5.38
N THR A 134 10.73 -11.76 -4.61
CA THR A 134 10.67 -11.84 -3.14
C THR A 134 9.62 -12.82 -2.65
N ALA A 135 8.59 -13.11 -3.46
CA ALA A 135 7.62 -14.17 -3.18
C ALA A 135 8.25 -15.57 -3.16
N SER A 136 9.24 -15.82 -4.02
CA SER A 136 9.89 -17.13 -4.18
C SER A 136 11.22 -17.25 -3.43
N ALA A 137 11.62 -16.22 -2.68
CA ALA A 137 12.90 -16.21 -1.98
C ALA A 137 12.88 -17.19 -0.79
N LYS A 138 13.78 -18.18 -0.83
CA LYS A 138 14.00 -19.14 0.27
C LYS A 138 15.02 -18.66 1.31
N VAL A 139 15.90 -17.75 0.88
CA VAL A 139 16.99 -17.19 1.69
C VAL A 139 16.89 -15.66 1.59
N ARG A 140 17.30 -14.96 2.64
CA ARG A 140 17.43 -13.50 2.62
C ARG A 140 18.41 -13.08 1.51
N LYS A 141 17.89 -12.46 0.45
CA LYS A 141 18.65 -11.88 -0.67
C LYS A 141 18.84 -10.38 -0.48
N ASN A 142 19.57 -9.74 -1.38
CA ASN A 142 19.73 -8.28 -1.40
C ASN A 142 18.36 -7.57 -1.47
N GLY A 143 18.16 -6.57 -0.61
CA GLY A 143 16.91 -5.79 -0.52
C GLY A 143 16.67 -4.83 -1.69
N THR A 144 17.48 -4.90 -2.74
CA THR A 144 17.45 -4.00 -3.90
C THR A 144 16.07 -3.95 -4.55
N TRP A 145 15.37 -5.08 -4.65
CA TRP A 145 14.04 -5.15 -5.24
C TRP A 145 12.99 -4.32 -4.48
N GLU A 146 13.01 -4.36 -3.14
CA GLU A 146 12.10 -3.55 -2.33
C GLU A 146 12.50 -2.06 -2.39
N CYS A 147 13.80 -1.75 -2.49
CA CYS A 147 14.27 -0.38 -2.71
C CYS A 147 13.75 0.20 -4.03
N ILE A 148 13.73 -0.60 -5.11
CA ILE A 148 13.17 -0.17 -6.40
C ILE A 148 11.67 0.13 -6.24
N GLY A 149 10.93 -0.71 -5.51
CA GLY A 149 9.52 -0.43 -5.19
C GLY A 149 9.31 0.89 -4.45
N ALA A 150 10.18 1.21 -3.48
CA ALA A 150 10.13 2.50 -2.79
C ALA A 150 10.43 3.67 -3.74
N ILE A 151 11.43 3.54 -4.62
CA ILE A 151 11.77 4.56 -5.62
C ILE A 151 10.62 4.77 -6.61
N PHE A 152 9.97 3.68 -7.05
CA PHE A 152 8.79 3.74 -7.93
C PHE A 152 7.66 4.55 -7.30
N MET A 153 7.30 4.27 -6.04
CA MET A 153 6.23 5.01 -5.36
C MET A 153 6.63 6.46 -5.04
N CYS A 154 7.91 6.75 -4.76
CA CYS A 154 8.42 8.13 -4.68
C CYS A 154 8.29 8.87 -6.01
N PHE A 155 8.65 8.22 -7.12
CA PHE A 155 8.52 8.82 -8.45
C PHE A 155 7.05 9.10 -8.80
N TRP A 156 6.15 8.18 -8.44
CA TRP A 156 4.72 8.42 -8.56
C TRP A 156 4.28 9.67 -7.79
N LEU A 157 4.73 9.86 -6.55
CA LEU A 157 4.42 11.07 -5.79
C LEU A 157 4.81 12.37 -6.53
N VAL A 158 5.96 12.35 -7.22
CA VAL A 158 6.43 13.48 -8.04
C VAL A 158 5.52 13.69 -9.26
N MET A 159 5.08 12.61 -9.91
CA MET A 159 4.12 12.68 -11.02
C MET A 159 2.79 13.27 -10.58
N THR A 160 2.18 12.75 -9.52
CA THR A 160 0.90 13.26 -8.99
C THR A 160 1.01 14.74 -8.61
N TYR A 161 2.13 15.16 -8.00
CA TYR A 161 2.36 16.57 -7.70
C TYR A 161 2.48 17.44 -8.96
N LYS A 162 3.22 16.97 -9.97
CA LYS A 162 3.39 17.68 -11.25
C LYS A 162 2.05 17.85 -11.98
N GLU A 163 1.24 16.80 -12.04
CA GLU A 163 -0.07 16.80 -12.70
C GLU A 163 -1.07 17.74 -12.02
N ASN A 164 -0.98 17.88 -10.69
CA ASN A 164 -1.94 18.63 -9.89
C ASN A 164 -1.40 19.97 -9.35
N ASN A 165 -0.26 20.46 -9.85
CA ASN A 165 0.40 21.66 -9.31
C ASN A 165 -0.44 22.94 -9.42
N THR A 166 -1.33 23.02 -10.42
CA THR A 166 -2.26 24.14 -10.64
C THR A 166 -3.63 23.91 -10.03
N ASN A 167 -3.92 22.70 -9.53
CA ASN A 167 -5.24 22.35 -9.00
C ASN A 167 -5.38 22.84 -7.54
N PRO A 168 -6.29 23.79 -7.25
CA PRO A 168 -6.49 24.28 -5.89
C PRO A 168 -7.23 23.28 -4.98
N VAL A 169 -7.83 22.23 -5.54
CA VAL A 169 -8.69 21.29 -4.80
C VAL A 169 -7.88 20.10 -4.29
N LEU A 170 -7.27 20.27 -3.12
CA LEU A 170 -6.38 19.26 -2.52
C LEU A 170 -7.06 17.89 -2.33
N ILE A 171 -8.36 17.86 -2.00
CA ILE A 171 -9.08 16.61 -1.68
C ILE A 171 -9.24 15.68 -2.89
N GLU A 172 -8.99 16.17 -4.10
CA GLU A 172 -9.05 15.38 -5.33
C GLU A 172 -7.87 14.40 -5.43
N TYR A 173 -6.66 14.83 -5.08
CA TYR A 173 -5.44 14.03 -5.21
C TYR A 173 -4.74 13.72 -3.87
N CYS A 174 -5.20 14.26 -2.74
CA CYS A 174 -4.55 14.04 -1.43
C CYS A 174 -4.46 12.56 -1.05
N TYR A 175 -5.50 11.79 -1.33
CA TYR A 175 -5.53 10.37 -1.00
C TYR A 175 -4.55 9.60 -1.87
N GLU A 176 -4.37 9.96 -3.15
CA GLU A 176 -3.37 9.36 -4.04
C GLU A 176 -1.95 9.60 -3.49
N CYS A 177 -1.65 10.84 -3.08
CA CYS A 177 -0.39 11.16 -2.42
C CYS A 177 -0.18 10.35 -1.13
N LEU A 178 -1.22 10.19 -0.30
CA LEU A 178 -1.14 9.38 0.91
C LEU A 178 -0.95 7.88 0.62
N GLY A 179 -1.60 7.37 -0.44
CA GLY A 179 -1.41 6.00 -0.95
C GLY A 179 0.02 5.75 -1.39
N ALA A 180 0.55 6.64 -2.23
CA ALA A 180 1.94 6.58 -2.68
C ALA A 180 2.92 6.66 -1.48
N ALA A 181 2.72 7.61 -0.56
CA ALA A 181 3.57 7.76 0.63
C ALA A 181 3.53 6.53 1.56
N ALA A 182 2.34 5.97 1.82
CA ALA A 182 2.18 4.78 2.66
C ALA A 182 2.81 3.53 2.01
N ALA A 183 2.67 3.38 0.69
CA ALA A 183 3.32 2.31 -0.06
C ALA A 183 4.84 2.46 -0.07
N THR A 184 5.37 3.67 -0.27
CA THR A 184 6.81 3.98 -0.16
C THR A 184 7.36 3.54 1.19
N LEU A 185 6.70 3.92 2.28
CA LEU A 185 7.12 3.54 3.63
C LEU A 185 7.07 2.02 3.82
N SER A 186 6.05 1.35 3.28
CA SER A 186 5.93 -0.11 3.33
C SER A 186 7.12 -0.79 2.67
N PHE A 187 7.45 -0.40 1.43
CA PHE A 187 8.61 -0.91 0.71
C PHE A 187 9.93 -0.58 1.40
N TYR A 188 10.07 0.63 1.95
CA TYR A 188 11.26 1.05 2.68
C TYR A 188 11.52 0.19 3.93
N TYR A 189 10.50 -0.05 4.75
CA TYR A 189 10.64 -0.91 5.93
C TYR A 189 10.74 -2.40 5.57
N ALA A 190 10.17 -2.83 4.45
CA ALA A 190 10.43 -4.17 3.90
C ALA A 190 11.89 -4.33 3.46
N ALA A 191 12.47 -3.34 2.78
CA ALA A 191 13.88 -3.31 2.40
C ALA A 191 14.81 -3.38 3.62
N GLY A 192 14.46 -2.66 4.70
CA GLY A 192 15.19 -2.71 5.98
C GLY A 192 15.34 -4.13 6.55
N HIS A 193 14.36 -5.01 6.31
CA HIS A 193 14.42 -6.41 6.71
C HIS A 193 15.57 -7.17 6.03
N TYR A 194 15.77 -6.93 4.73
CA TYR A 194 16.83 -7.57 3.95
C TYR A 194 18.23 -7.06 4.32
N TYR A 195 18.36 -5.81 4.77
CA TYR A 195 19.62 -5.24 5.26
C TYR A 195 19.88 -5.51 6.76
N GLY A 196 19.07 -6.34 7.41
CA GLY A 196 19.23 -6.70 8.83
C GLY A 196 18.84 -5.61 9.83
N ARG A 197 18.21 -4.51 9.37
CA ARG A 197 17.68 -3.44 10.23
C ARG A 197 16.19 -3.64 10.46
N ILE A 198 15.84 -4.63 11.26
CA ILE A 198 14.46 -5.07 11.38
C ILE A 198 13.71 -4.27 12.45
N LEU A 199 12.68 -3.55 12.02
CA LEU A 199 11.87 -2.66 12.86
C LEU A 199 10.41 -3.13 12.86
N PRO A 200 10.07 -4.22 13.59
CA PRO A 200 8.79 -4.91 13.46
C PRO A 200 7.57 -4.00 13.65
N LYS A 201 7.64 -3.10 14.64
CA LYS A 201 6.60 -2.11 14.91
C LYS A 201 6.30 -1.27 13.66
N ARG A 202 7.34 -0.72 13.05
CA ARG A 202 7.23 0.21 11.93
C ARG A 202 6.79 -0.51 10.66
N THR A 203 7.29 -1.71 10.43
CA THR A 203 6.91 -2.54 9.28
C THR A 203 5.42 -2.89 9.30
N ILE A 204 4.88 -3.34 10.44
CA ILE A 204 3.45 -3.68 10.57
C ILE A 204 2.58 -2.44 10.36
N ILE A 205 2.90 -1.33 11.05
CA ILE A 205 2.11 -0.09 10.94
C ILE A 205 2.07 0.40 9.50
N THR A 206 3.23 0.49 8.86
CA THR A 206 3.33 1.04 7.50
C THR A 206 2.63 0.17 6.47
N HIS A 207 2.73 -1.16 6.57
CA HIS A 207 1.99 -2.02 5.66
C HIS A 207 0.48 -2.00 5.92
N MET A 208 0.02 -1.86 7.17
CA MET A 208 -1.43 -1.70 7.45
C MET A 208 -1.98 -0.39 6.88
N LEU A 209 -1.23 0.70 7.03
CA LEU A 209 -1.56 1.98 6.40
C LEU A 209 -1.52 1.87 4.88
N GLY A 210 -0.53 1.16 4.34
CA GLY A 210 -0.42 0.90 2.93
C GLY A 210 -1.66 0.16 2.39
N VAL A 211 -2.11 -0.91 3.05
CA VAL A 211 -3.34 -1.63 2.66
C VAL A 211 -4.53 -0.67 2.59
N TYR A 212 -4.69 0.15 3.65
CA TYR A 212 -5.78 1.11 3.72
C TYR A 212 -5.74 2.15 2.60
N PHE A 213 -4.62 2.87 2.46
CA PHE A 213 -4.52 3.95 1.49
C PHE A 213 -4.41 3.45 0.05
N CYS A 214 -3.73 2.33 -0.22
CA CYS A 214 -3.69 1.74 -1.56
C CYS A 214 -5.10 1.29 -1.98
N LEU A 215 -5.88 0.67 -1.11
CA LEU A 215 -7.24 0.23 -1.47
C LEU A 215 -8.19 1.43 -1.62
N LEU A 216 -8.10 2.43 -0.74
CA LEU A 216 -8.82 3.70 -0.85
C LEU A 216 -8.55 4.42 -2.19
N THR A 217 -7.29 4.42 -2.63
CA THR A 217 -6.87 5.12 -3.86
C THR A 217 -7.22 4.39 -5.15
N THR A 218 -7.54 3.09 -5.10
CA THR A 218 -7.95 2.34 -6.31
C THR A 218 -9.10 3.01 -7.07
N VAL A 219 -10.01 3.65 -6.34
CA VAL A 219 -11.19 4.32 -6.87
C VAL A 219 -10.89 5.76 -7.31
N SER A 220 -9.86 6.37 -6.73
CA SER A 220 -9.49 7.76 -6.96
C SER A 220 -8.34 7.95 -7.95
N ALA A 221 -7.68 6.86 -8.35
CA ALA A 221 -6.52 6.92 -9.23
C ALA A 221 -6.88 7.56 -10.56
N GLY A 222 -5.98 8.40 -11.09
CA GLY A 222 -6.22 9.18 -12.30
C GLY A 222 -6.63 8.34 -13.50
N ASN A 223 -6.07 7.14 -13.64
CA ASN A 223 -6.40 6.20 -14.71
C ASN A 223 -6.67 4.77 -14.22
N PHE A 224 -7.40 3.98 -15.01
CA PHE A 224 -7.67 2.57 -14.72
C PHE A 224 -6.40 1.73 -14.43
N PRO A 225 -5.30 1.84 -15.20
CA PRO A 225 -4.08 1.07 -14.92
C PRO A 225 -3.44 1.43 -13.57
N GLN A 226 -3.50 2.70 -13.18
CA GLN A 226 -3.00 3.17 -11.89
C GLN A 226 -3.84 2.57 -10.74
N GLY A 227 -5.17 2.57 -10.86
CA GLY A 227 -6.06 1.92 -9.90
C GLY A 227 -5.77 0.42 -9.74
N LEU A 228 -5.44 -0.26 -10.85
CA LEU A 228 -5.05 -1.67 -10.85
C LEU A 228 -3.73 -1.90 -10.09
N ILE A 229 -2.73 -1.03 -10.27
CA ILE A 229 -1.45 -1.12 -9.54
C ILE A 229 -1.69 -0.93 -8.04
N PHE A 230 -2.48 0.08 -7.62
CA PHE A 230 -2.81 0.28 -6.21
C PHE A 230 -3.56 -0.92 -5.61
N ALA A 231 -4.50 -1.51 -6.35
CA ALA A 231 -5.24 -2.70 -5.92
C ALA A 231 -4.28 -3.87 -5.69
N ALA A 232 -3.36 -4.09 -6.64
CA ALA A 232 -2.32 -5.10 -6.54
C ALA A 232 -1.42 -4.86 -5.31
N LEU A 233 -0.92 -3.65 -5.12
CA LEU A 233 -0.05 -3.31 -3.99
C LEU A 233 -0.75 -3.50 -2.63
N SER A 234 -2.05 -3.21 -2.54
CA SER A 234 -2.82 -3.46 -1.31
C SER A 234 -2.83 -4.96 -0.95
N ILE A 235 -3.00 -5.85 -1.93
CA ILE A 235 -2.96 -7.31 -1.75
C ILE A 235 -1.55 -7.76 -1.32
N TYR A 236 -0.51 -7.25 -1.98
CA TYR A 236 0.89 -7.54 -1.61
C TYR A 236 1.15 -7.19 -0.15
N GLN A 237 0.81 -5.97 0.26
CA GLN A 237 1.05 -5.48 1.61
C GLN A 237 0.25 -6.26 2.65
N LEU A 238 -1.00 -6.65 2.34
CA LEU A 238 -1.82 -7.50 3.21
C LEU A 238 -1.17 -8.87 3.44
N ILE A 239 -0.64 -9.51 2.39
CA ILE A 239 0.05 -10.80 2.51
C ILE A 239 1.27 -10.68 3.40
N LYS A 240 2.05 -9.60 3.24
CA LYS A 240 3.25 -9.35 4.04
C LYS A 240 2.92 -9.11 5.52
N VAL A 241 1.88 -8.33 5.84
CA VAL A 241 1.40 -8.13 7.22
C VAL A 241 0.98 -9.47 7.84
N CYS A 242 0.17 -10.26 7.12
CA CYS A 242 -0.26 -11.57 7.57
C CYS A 242 0.91 -12.54 7.79
N GLY A 243 1.90 -12.52 6.90
CA GLY A 243 3.14 -13.29 7.04
C GLY A 243 3.91 -12.91 8.29
N TYR A 244 4.04 -11.61 8.55
CA TYR A 244 4.77 -11.06 9.69
C TYR A 244 4.10 -11.42 11.03
N ILE A 245 2.77 -11.45 11.07
CA ILE A 245 2.00 -11.81 12.27
C ILE A 245 2.01 -13.32 12.53
N LYS A 246 1.92 -14.15 11.47
CA LYS A 246 1.92 -15.62 11.57
C LYS A 246 3.28 -16.23 11.88
N GLY A 247 4.38 -15.56 11.53
CA GLY A 247 5.74 -16.01 11.85
C GLY A 247 6.09 -16.00 13.35
N SER A 248 5.22 -15.41 14.20
CA SER A 248 5.38 -15.45 15.65
C SER A 248 4.99 -16.83 16.21
N PRO A 249 5.89 -17.55 16.91
CA PRO A 249 5.49 -18.74 17.66
C PRO A 249 4.42 -18.35 18.68
N SER A 250 3.42 -19.23 18.89
CA SER A 250 2.59 -19.16 20.08
C SER A 250 3.51 -19.48 21.26
N LYS A 251 3.74 -18.52 22.16
CA LYS A 251 4.15 -18.89 23.50
C LYS A 251 3.07 -19.81 24.04
N GLU A 252 3.37 -21.10 24.17
CA GLU A 252 2.66 -21.96 25.10
C GLU A 252 2.87 -21.33 26.47
N ILE A 253 1.76 -20.85 27.03
CA ILE A 253 1.71 -20.37 28.39
C ILE A 253 1.66 -21.65 29.22
N ASN A 254 2.79 -22.05 29.79
CA ASN A 254 2.81 -22.92 30.96
C ASN A 254 2.47 -22.08 32.19
#